data_AF-A0A4R1SBG1-F1
#
_entry.id   AF-A0A4R1SBG1-F1
#
_cell.length_a   1.000
_cell.length_b   1.000
_cell.length_c   1.000
_cell.angle_alpha   90.00
_cell.angle_beta   90.00
_cell.angle_gamma   90.00
#
_symmetry.space_group_name_H-M   'P 1'
#
loop_
_entity.id
_entity.type
_entity.pdbx_description
1 polymer ?
#
loop_
_entity_poly.entity_id
_entity_poly.type
_entity_poly.pdbx_seq_one_letter_code
_entity_poly.pdbx_strand_id
1 'polypeptide(L)'
;MNPTMPKARALTRAEIKALREAGLDPAFRADDLTMKVNAEMVDWMLDHVYRDFDFGNTPYSSCLELATRTYQLTYSVSEAAAKNS
;
A
#
# COMPACT_ATOMS: atom_id res chain seq x y z
N MET A 1 24.89 -8.36 0.96
CA MET A 1 24.19 -7.29 0.22
C MET A 1 22.90 -7.06 0.95
N ASN A 2 22.66 -5.86 1.48
CA ASN A 2 21.36 -5.54 2.06
C ASN A 2 20.33 -5.59 0.92
N PRO A 3 19.26 -6.39 1.00
CA PRO A 3 18.24 -6.37 -0.03
C PRO A 3 17.71 -4.94 -0.14
N THR A 4 17.89 -4.33 -1.32
CA THR A 4 17.33 -3.02 -1.62
C THR A 4 15.80 -3.10 -1.55
N MET A 5 15.19 -2.14 -0.86
CA MET A 5 13.73 -2.04 -0.73
C MET A 5 13.03 -2.13 -2.11
N PRO A 6 11.88 -2.80 -2.20
CA PRO A 6 11.10 -2.82 -3.44
C PRO A 6 10.62 -1.42 -3.79
N LYS A 7 10.39 -1.19 -5.09
CA LYS A 7 9.80 0.06 -5.56
C LYS A 7 8.28 0.00 -5.39
N ALA A 8 7.71 1.08 -4.87
CA ALA A 8 6.26 1.24 -4.80
C ALA A 8 5.62 1.16 -6.19
N ARG A 9 4.48 0.47 -6.30
CA ARG A 9 3.65 0.39 -7.51
C ARG A 9 2.17 0.53 -7.14
N ALA A 10 1.31 0.81 -8.10
CA ALA A 10 -0.13 0.71 -7.88
C ALA A 10 -0.55 -0.76 -7.62
N LEU A 11 -1.58 -0.94 -6.80
CA LEU A 11 -2.24 -2.22 -6.62
C LEU A 11 -3.05 -2.57 -7.87
N THR A 12 -3.04 -3.84 -8.22
CA THR A 12 -3.91 -4.39 -9.25
C THR A 12 -5.35 -4.45 -8.75
N ARG A 13 -6.30 -4.61 -9.69
CA ARG A 13 -7.73 -4.79 -9.35
C ARG A 13 -7.98 -5.99 -8.42
N ALA A 14 -7.20 -7.07 -8.59
CA ALA A 14 -7.32 -8.26 -7.75
C ALA A 14 -6.84 -7.99 -6.32
N GLU A 15 -5.70 -7.33 -6.15
CA GLU A 15 -5.16 -6.94 -4.85
C GLU A 15 -6.09 -5.95 -4.13
N ILE A 16 -6.66 -4.98 -4.84
CA ILE A 16 -7.65 -4.06 -4.26
C ILE A 16 -8.91 -4.78 -3.80
N LYS A 17 -9.38 -5.77 -4.58
CA LYS A 17 -10.52 -6.59 -4.16
C LYS A 17 -10.19 -7.35 -2.86
N ALA A 18 -9.01 -7.96 -2.78
CA ALA A 18 -8.57 -8.68 -1.59
C ALA A 18 -8.39 -7.76 -0.37
N LEU A 19 -7.84 -6.56 -0.55
CA LEU A 19 -7.71 -5.54 0.51
C LEU A 19 -9.08 -5.14 1.08
N ARG A 20 -10.09 -5.00 0.20
CA ARG A 20 -11.48 -4.69 0.59
C ARG A 20 -12.17 -5.85 1.30
N GLU A 21 -11.96 -7.08 0.83
CA GLU A 21 -12.48 -8.29 1.49
C GLU A 21 -11.86 -8.48 2.89
N ALA A 22 -10.60 -8.09 3.07
CA ALA A 22 -9.95 -8.01 4.38
C ALA A 22 -10.46 -6.84 5.25
N GLY A 23 -11.22 -5.91 4.68
CA GLY A 23 -11.69 -4.73 5.37
C GLY A 23 -10.55 -3.79 5.75
N LEU A 24 -9.50 -3.69 4.95
CA LEU A 24 -8.32 -2.86 5.26
C LEU A 24 -8.15 -1.68 4.30
N ASP A 25 -9.12 -1.44 3.42
CA ASP A 25 -9.11 -0.33 2.47
C ASP A 25 -9.63 0.96 3.14
N PRO A 26 -8.77 1.95 3.45
CA PRO A 26 -9.17 3.19 4.14
C PRO A 26 -10.22 3.99 3.37
N ALA A 27 -10.24 3.90 2.02
CA ALA A 27 -11.25 4.57 1.20
C ALA A 27 -12.68 4.07 1.47
N PHE A 28 -12.83 2.87 2.04
CA PHE A 28 -14.12 2.26 2.38
C PHE A 28 -14.40 2.28 3.89
N ARG A 29 -13.51 2.90 4.69
CA ARG A 29 -13.58 2.96 6.16
C ARG A 29 -13.49 4.39 6.67
N ALA A 30 -14.19 5.31 6.01
CA ALA A 30 -14.18 6.73 6.33
C ALA A 30 -14.45 7.06 7.81
N ASP A 31 -15.16 6.19 8.53
CA ASP A 31 -15.55 6.37 9.93
C ASP A 31 -14.54 5.76 10.94
N ASP A 32 -13.53 5.02 10.47
CA ASP A 32 -12.59 4.22 11.28
C ASP A 32 -11.14 4.33 10.76
N LEU A 33 -10.72 5.54 10.39
CA LEU A 33 -9.34 5.87 10.03
C LEU A 33 -8.42 5.93 11.26
N THR A 34 -8.41 4.84 12.03
CA THR A 34 -7.56 4.72 13.21
C THR A 34 -6.13 4.39 12.82
N MET A 35 -5.18 4.70 13.71
CA MET A 35 -3.78 4.27 13.54
C MET A 35 -3.66 2.76 13.38
N LYS A 36 -4.61 2.00 13.95
CA LYS A 36 -4.71 0.55 13.84
C LYS A 36 -5.00 0.10 12.41
N VAL A 37 -6.03 0.64 11.76
CA VAL A 37 -6.37 0.28 10.37
C VAL A 37 -5.21 0.60 9.42
N ASN A 38 -4.50 1.71 9.65
CA ASN A 38 -3.31 2.05 8.86
C ASN A 38 -2.17 1.05 9.07
N ALA A 39 -1.91 0.61 10.31
CA ALA A 39 -0.89 -0.41 10.59
C ALA A 39 -1.24 -1.76 9.96
N GLU A 40 -2.50 -2.20 10.10
CA GLU A 40 -2.98 -3.45 9.52
C GLU A 40 -2.94 -3.43 7.98
N MET A 41 -3.24 -2.28 7.35
CA MET A 41 -3.07 -2.09 5.91
C MET A 41 -1.60 -2.21 5.49
N VAL A 42 -0.67 -1.62 6.25
CA VAL A 42 0.78 -1.71 5.99
C VAL A 42 1.20 -3.17 6.00
N ASP A 43 0.93 -3.89 7.10
CA ASP A 43 1.29 -5.30 7.24
C ASP A 43 0.70 -6.15 6.11
N TRP A 44 -0.58 -5.94 5.79
CA TRP A 44 -1.23 -6.63 4.69
C TRP A 44 -0.53 -6.41 3.35
N MET A 45 -0.11 -5.18 3.04
CA MET A 45 0.62 -4.89 1.81
C MET A 45 1.99 -5.58 1.77
N LEU A 46 2.73 -5.59 2.88
CA LEU A 46 4.02 -6.29 2.94
C LEU A 46 3.84 -7.80 2.69
N ASP A 47 2.84 -8.41 3.33
CA ASP A 47 2.61 -9.86 3.28
C ASP A 47 1.95 -10.35 1.98
N HIS A 48 1.18 -9.51 1.29
CA HIS A 48 0.40 -9.94 0.12
C HIS A 48 0.91 -9.34 -1.20
N VAL A 49 1.38 -8.09 -1.18
CA VAL A 49 1.77 -7.34 -2.38
C VAL A 49 3.28 -7.44 -2.61
N TYR A 50 4.05 -7.40 -1.51
CA TYR A 50 5.52 -7.48 -1.49
C TYR A 50 6.05 -8.77 -0.86
N ARG A 51 5.25 -9.84 -0.89
CA ARG A 51 5.51 -11.17 -0.28
C ARG A 51 6.86 -11.81 -0.62
N ASP A 52 7.49 -11.40 -1.72
CA ASP A 52 8.78 -11.92 -2.17
C ASP A 52 9.98 -11.20 -1.51
N PHE A 53 9.73 -10.21 -0.65
CA PHE A 53 10.73 -9.42 0.08
C PHE A 53 10.66 -9.71 1.59
N ASP A 54 11.83 -9.91 2.21
CA ASP A 54 11.94 -10.03 3.66
C ASP A 54 12.12 -8.64 4.30
N PHE A 55 11.16 -8.26 5.14
CA PHE A 55 11.16 -6.98 5.87
C PHE A 55 11.58 -7.13 7.34
N GLY A 56 11.98 -8.32 7.80
CA GLY A 56 12.21 -8.60 9.24
C GLY A 56 13.25 -7.72 9.91
N ASN A 57 14.20 -7.16 9.15
CA ASN A 57 15.22 -6.23 9.63
C ASN A 57 15.09 -4.81 9.05
N THR A 58 13.98 -4.53 8.37
CA THR A 58 13.72 -3.23 7.75
C THR A 58 13.12 -2.27 8.78
N PRO A 59 13.59 -1.01 8.89
CA PRO A 59 12.94 -0.02 9.72
C PRO A 59 11.47 0.14 9.34
N TYR A 60 10.58 0.09 10.33
CA TYR A 60 9.14 0.17 10.10
C TYR A 60 8.73 1.46 9.35
N SER A 61 9.45 2.57 9.55
CA SER A 61 9.24 3.81 8.79
C SER A 61 9.41 3.64 7.28
N SER A 62 10.36 2.81 6.85
CA SER A 62 10.57 2.49 5.42
C SER A 62 9.47 1.59 4.87
N CYS A 63 8.96 0.65 5.67
CA CYS A 63 7.80 -0.18 5.31
C CYS A 63 6.52 0.67 5.18
N LEU A 64 6.30 1.57 6.14
CA LEU A 64 5.20 2.52 6.15
C LEU A 64 5.24 3.44 4.92
N GLU A 65 6.42 3.97 4.57
CA GLU A 65 6.59 4.79 3.36
C GLU A 65 6.23 3.99 2.08
N LEU A 66 6.72 2.75 1.97
CA LEU A 66 6.43 1.88 0.83
C LEU A 66 4.92 1.63 0.66
N ALA A 67 4.24 1.23 1.74
CA ALA A 67 2.81 0.96 1.73
C ALA A 67 1.99 2.23 1.45
N THR A 68 2.37 3.36 2.06
CA THR A 68 1.70 4.65 1.83
C THR A 68 1.83 5.07 0.37
N ARG A 69 3.02 4.97 -0.22
CA ARG A 69 3.25 5.33 -1.63
C ARG A 69 2.51 4.38 -2.58
N THR A 70 2.45 3.09 -2.24
CA THR A 70 1.66 2.08 -2.98
C THR A 70 0.18 2.44 -2.99
N TYR A 71 -0.37 2.80 -1.82
CA TYR A 71 -1.74 3.23 -1.68
C TYR A 71 -2.03 4.52 -2.47
N GLN A 72 -1.16 5.52 -2.35
CA GLN A 72 -1.25 6.76 -3.13
C GLN A 72 -1.25 6.49 -4.63
N LEU A 73 -0.28 5.73 -5.15
CA LEU A 73 -0.22 5.37 -6.57
C LEU A 73 -1.48 4.63 -7.07
N THR A 74 -2.17 3.91 -6.19
CA THR A 74 -3.40 3.20 -6.52
C THR A 74 -4.60 4.13 -6.68
N TYR A 75 -4.69 5.16 -5.84
CA TYR A 75 -5.85 6.07 -5.78
C TYR A 75 -5.62 7.44 -6.39
N SER A 76 -4.38 7.80 -6.70
CA SER A 76 -4.06 8.91 -7.57
C SER A 76 -4.49 8.54 -8.99
N VAL A 77 -5.78 8.77 -9.28
CA VAL A 77 -6.29 8.85 -10.66
C VAL A 77 -5.41 9.89 -11.36
N SER A 78 -4.55 9.40 -12.23
CA SER A 78 -3.52 10.15 -12.94
C SER A 78 -3.83 11.63 -13.18
N GLU A 79 -3.09 12.54 -12.52
CA GLU A 79 -2.81 13.87 -13.10
C GLU A 79 -2.16 13.75 -14.49
N ALA A 80 -1.68 12.56 -14.88
CA ALA A 80 -1.24 12.26 -16.25
C ALA A 80 -2.37 12.21 -17.30
N ALA A 81 -3.65 12.30 -16.91
CA ALA A 81 -4.75 12.48 -17.86
C ALA A 81 -5.15 13.96 -18.08
N ALA A 82 -4.61 14.91 -17.31
CA ALA A 82 -5.03 16.32 -17.31
C ALA A 82 -4.02 17.31 -17.95
N LYS A 83 -2.97 16.83 -18.62
CA LYS A 83 -1.98 17.68 -19.33
C LYS A 83 -1.98 17.50 -20.85
N ASN A 84 -3.05 16.94 -21.42
CA ASN A 84 -3.27 16.96 -22.86
C ASN A 84 -4.72 17.40 -23.15
N SER A 85 -5.03 18.66 -22.81
CA SER A 85 -6.19 19.43 -23.29
C SER A 85 -5.77 20.87 -23.44
#